data_AF-A0A7L0SCL4-F1
#
_entry.id   AF-A0A7L0SCL4-F1
#
_cell.length_a   1.000
_cell.length_b   1.000
_cell.length_c   1.000
_cell.angle_alpha   90.00
_cell.angle_beta   90.00
_cell.angle_gamma   90.00
#
_symmetry.space_group_name_H-M   'P 1'
#
loop_
_entity.id
_entity.type
_entity.pdbx_description
1 polymer ?
#
loop_
_entity_poly.entity_id
_entity_poly.type
_entity_poly.pdbx_seq_one_letter_code
_entity_poly.pdbx_strand_id
1 'polypeptide(L)'
;SHHLSVHVSGTSLMAQLLRSTIGALNTTSDSQMETSNLACLPQPRAMKMEQYMRSSLPLVVLVLFCLVQAYTYRLRRVIAAFYFPKQEKRRVLYLYNKLLRQRQSFVQRQQRRIAQRKRHHPGWRTSLVQRWPWLRRCLRQKCIVCETPETPRDRVCPAEACRARYCRWCW
;
A
#
# COMPACT_ATOMS: atom_id res chain seq x y z
N SER A 1 -21.01 -48.24 9.23
CA SER A 1 -21.74 -49.37 8.66
C SER A 1 -23.06 -48.87 8.09
N HIS A 2 -23.13 -48.68 6.77
CA HIS A 2 -24.37 -48.24 6.09
C HIS A 2 -24.87 -49.39 5.21
N HIS A 3 -26.06 -49.92 5.51
CA HIS A 3 -26.70 -51.00 4.77
C HIS A 3 -27.69 -50.39 3.77
N LEU A 4 -27.42 -50.53 2.47
CA LEU A 4 -28.25 -49.98 1.41
C LEU A 4 -28.97 -51.15 0.72
N SER A 5 -30.21 -51.39 1.13
CA SER A 5 -31.07 -52.42 0.53
C SER A 5 -31.93 -51.81 -0.58
N VAL A 6 -31.66 -52.18 -1.83
CA VAL A 6 -32.47 -51.76 -2.98
C VAL A 6 -33.64 -52.73 -3.16
N HIS A 7 -34.85 -52.31 -2.78
CA HIS A 7 -36.07 -53.12 -2.96
C HIS A 7 -36.76 -52.72 -4.27
N VAL A 8 -36.66 -53.57 -5.29
CA VAL A 8 -37.37 -53.37 -6.57
C VAL A 8 -38.78 -53.94 -6.43
N SER A 9 -39.81 -53.10 -6.52
CA SER A 9 -41.23 -53.51 -6.48
C SER A 9 -41.86 -53.40 -7.87
N GLY A 10 -42.56 -54.46 -8.30
CA GLY A 10 -43.21 -54.56 -9.62
C GLY A 10 -43.02 -55.93 -10.28
N THR A 11 -44.03 -56.37 -11.05
CA THR A 11 -44.07 -57.66 -11.77
C THR A 11 -43.71 -57.54 -13.26
N SER A 12 -43.18 -56.39 -13.69
CA SER A 12 -42.74 -56.21 -15.08
C SER A 12 -41.53 -57.08 -15.42
N LEU A 13 -41.39 -57.47 -16.69
CA LEU A 13 -40.27 -58.29 -17.18
C LEU A 13 -38.90 -57.65 -16.86
N MET A 14 -38.79 -56.32 -16.91
CA MET A 14 -37.57 -55.60 -16.53
C MET A 14 -37.25 -55.75 -15.04
N ALA A 15 -38.27 -55.73 -14.16
CA ALA A 15 -38.08 -55.93 -12.73
C ALA A 15 -37.69 -57.38 -12.39
N GLN A 16 -38.14 -58.36 -13.18
CA GLN A 16 -37.69 -59.74 -13.05
C GLN A 16 -36.24 -59.90 -13.50
N LEU A 17 -35.86 -59.34 -14.65
CA LEU A 17 -34.47 -59.38 -15.12
C LEU A 17 -33.52 -58.74 -14.12
N LEU A 18 -33.87 -57.57 -13.57
CA LEU A 18 -33.04 -56.89 -12.57
C LEU A 18 -32.89 -57.71 -11.28
N ARG A 19 -33.96 -58.37 -10.81
CA ARG A 19 -33.87 -59.29 -9.65
C ARG A 19 -33.00 -60.51 -9.95
N SER A 20 -33.11 -61.09 -11.15
CA SER A 20 -32.31 -62.23 -11.58
C SER A 20 -30.83 -61.86 -11.71
N THR A 21 -30.49 -60.67 -12.22
CA THR A 21 -29.09 -60.21 -12.32
C THR A 21 -28.51 -59.85 -10.96
N ILE A 22 -29.29 -59.21 -10.07
CA ILE A 22 -28.84 -58.86 -8.71
C ILE A 22 -28.68 -60.14 -7.86
N GLY A 23 -29.55 -61.14 -8.03
CA GLY A 23 -29.44 -62.44 -7.36
C GLY A 23 -28.25 -63.28 -7.83
N ALA A 24 -27.89 -63.22 -9.11
CA ALA A 24 -26.74 -63.94 -9.67
C ALA A 24 -25.38 -63.31 -9.30
N LEU A 25 -25.35 -62.01 -8.99
CA LEU A 25 -24.15 -61.29 -8.55
C LEU A 25 -23.94 -61.36 -7.01
N ASN A 26 -24.87 -61.98 -6.29
CA ASN A 26 -24.95 -61.95 -4.82
C ASN A 26 -24.01 -62.94 -4.10
N THR A 27 -22.91 -63.35 -4.74
CA THR A 27 -21.95 -64.30 -4.13
C THR A 27 -20.50 -63.82 -4.03
N THR A 28 -20.10 -62.68 -4.60
CA THR A 28 -18.78 -62.08 -4.32
C THR A 28 -18.77 -60.60 -4.67
N SER A 29 -19.46 -59.77 -3.89
CA SER A 29 -19.18 -58.34 -3.88
C SER A 29 -19.15 -57.82 -2.45
N ASP A 30 -18.20 -58.34 -1.67
CA ASP A 30 -17.48 -57.45 -0.74
C ASP A 30 -16.59 -56.53 -1.59
N SER A 31 -17.24 -55.72 -2.42
CA SER A 31 -16.58 -54.60 -3.06
C SER A 31 -16.46 -53.56 -1.97
N GLN A 32 -15.39 -53.67 -1.17
CA GLN A 32 -14.84 -52.53 -0.48
C GLN A 32 -14.58 -51.46 -1.54
N MET A 33 -15.59 -50.62 -1.75
CA MET A 33 -15.45 -49.35 -2.44
C MET A 33 -14.69 -48.44 -1.48
N GLU A 34 -13.42 -48.75 -1.25
CA GLU A 34 -12.45 -47.75 -0.82
C GLU A 34 -12.28 -46.80 -2.00
N THR A 35 -13.03 -45.71 -1.97
CA THR A 35 -12.83 -44.54 -2.83
C THR A 35 -11.54 -43.82 -2.41
N SER A 36 -10.41 -44.53 -2.51
CA SER A 36 -9.10 -43.98 -2.21
C SER A 36 -8.62 -43.18 -3.41
N ASN A 37 -8.69 -41.85 -3.28
CA ASN A 37 -8.19 -40.88 -4.26
C ASN A 37 -6.64 -40.89 -4.39
N LEU A 38 -5.95 -41.84 -3.74
CA LEU A 38 -4.50 -42.01 -3.76
C LEU A 38 -3.96 -42.31 -5.16
N ALA A 39 -4.74 -42.97 -6.01
CA ALA A 39 -4.39 -43.20 -7.42
C ALA A 39 -4.42 -41.90 -8.26
N CYS A 40 -5.19 -40.90 -7.82
CA CYS A 40 -5.28 -39.59 -8.45
C CYS A 40 -4.30 -38.56 -7.88
N LEU A 41 -3.52 -38.93 -6.84
CA LEU A 41 -2.58 -38.01 -6.23
C LEU A 41 -1.36 -37.82 -7.15
N PRO A 42 -1.09 -36.59 -7.63
CA PRO A 42 0.12 -36.33 -8.39
C PRO A 42 1.33 -36.57 -7.47
N GLN A 43 2.16 -37.54 -7.81
CA GLN A 43 3.41 -37.80 -7.09
C GLN A 43 4.35 -36.61 -7.27
N PRO A 44 4.70 -35.88 -6.18
CA PRO A 44 5.59 -34.73 -6.28
C PRO A 44 6.99 -35.23 -6.65
N ARG A 45 7.39 -35.04 -7.91
CA ARG A 45 8.77 -35.27 -8.35
C ARG A 45 9.56 -34.00 -8.12
N ALA A 46 10.66 -34.12 -7.39
CA ALA A 46 11.62 -33.03 -7.26
C ALA A 46 12.10 -32.63 -8.66
N MET A 47 11.98 -31.35 -9.00
CA MET A 47 12.46 -30.83 -10.28
C MET A 47 13.98 -30.99 -10.36
N LYS A 48 14.47 -31.40 -11.52
CA LYS A 48 15.92 -31.46 -11.77
C LYS A 48 16.48 -30.03 -11.80
N MET A 49 17.74 -29.87 -11.39
CA MET A 49 18.42 -28.56 -11.40
C MET A 49 18.36 -27.87 -12.77
N GLU A 50 18.42 -28.65 -13.85
CA GLU A 50 18.26 -28.14 -15.22
C GLU A 50 16.90 -27.46 -15.46
N GLN A 51 15.82 -28.02 -14.93
CA GLN A 51 14.46 -27.47 -15.09
C GLN A 51 14.28 -26.18 -14.28
N TYR A 52 14.90 -26.12 -13.09
CA TYR A 52 14.98 -24.88 -12.30
C TYR A 52 15.74 -23.78 -13.04
N MET A 53 16.89 -24.12 -13.62
CA MET A 53 17.70 -23.15 -14.38
C MET A 53 16.94 -22.66 -15.62
N ARG A 54 16.33 -23.56 -16.40
CA ARG A 54 15.54 -23.22 -17.59
C ARG A 54 14.40 -22.25 -17.28
N SER A 55 13.75 -22.44 -16.13
CA SER A 55 12.60 -21.62 -15.71
C SER A 55 13.01 -20.28 -15.08
N SER A 56 14.10 -20.25 -14.31
CA SER A 56 14.57 -19.05 -13.59
C SER A 56 15.41 -18.10 -14.46
N LEU A 57 16.18 -18.64 -15.41
CA LEU A 57 17.03 -17.85 -16.32
C LEU A 57 16.29 -16.70 -17.03
N PRO A 58 15.12 -16.91 -17.68
CA PRO A 58 14.42 -15.80 -18.34
C PRO A 58 13.96 -14.72 -17.35
N LEU A 59 13.63 -15.11 -16.12
CA LEU A 59 13.23 -14.17 -15.07
C LEU A 59 14.42 -13.28 -14.65
N VAL A 60 15.59 -13.89 -14.45
CA VAL A 60 16.84 -13.17 -14.13
C VAL A 60 17.23 -12.24 -15.27
N VAL A 61 17.16 -12.71 -16.51
CA VAL A 61 17.44 -11.89 -17.70
C VAL A 61 16.48 -10.71 -17.77
N LEU A 62 15.17 -10.92 -17.55
CA LEU A 62 14.20 -9.84 -17.54
C LEU A 62 14.53 -8.77 -16.49
N VAL A 63 14.88 -9.19 -15.27
CA VAL A 63 15.31 -8.26 -14.20
C VAL A 63 16.55 -7.48 -14.62
N LEU A 64 17.54 -8.15 -15.20
CA LEU A 64 18.75 -7.50 -15.71
C LEU A 64 18.42 -6.47 -16.81
N PHE A 65 17.56 -6.81 -17.76
CA PHE A 65 17.11 -5.90 -18.81
C PHE A 65 16.38 -4.67 -18.24
N CYS A 66 15.51 -4.87 -17.24
CA CYS A 66 14.85 -3.76 -16.53
C CYS A 66 15.86 -2.82 -15.86
N LEU A 67 16.89 -3.38 -15.21
CA LEU A 67 17.96 -2.57 -14.61
C LEU A 67 18.73 -1.79 -15.69
N VAL A 68 19.17 -2.45 -16.75
CA VAL A 68 19.87 -1.82 -17.88
C VAL A 68 19.00 -0.71 -18.49
N GLN A 69 17.70 -0.93 -18.65
CA GLN A 69 16.78 0.09 -19.15
C GLN A 69 16.72 1.32 -18.22
N ALA A 70 16.58 1.10 -16.90
CA ALA A 70 16.58 2.20 -15.94
C ALA A 70 17.90 3.01 -15.98
N TYR A 71 19.04 2.33 -16.08
CA TYR A 71 20.34 2.98 -16.16
C TYR A 71 20.55 3.69 -17.50
N THR A 72 20.17 3.09 -18.63
CA THR A 72 20.27 3.72 -19.96
C THR A 72 19.41 4.97 -20.06
N TYR A 73 18.21 5.02 -19.46
CA TYR A 73 17.43 6.26 -19.39
C TYR A 73 18.12 7.35 -18.57
N ARG A 74 18.76 7.00 -17.45
CA ARG A 74 19.56 7.95 -16.65
C ARG A 74 20.78 8.45 -17.44
N LEU A 75 21.51 7.53 -18.07
CA LEU A 75 22.67 7.81 -18.91
C LEU A 75 22.32 8.65 -20.13
N ARG A 76 21.17 8.42 -20.78
CA ARG A 76 20.70 9.22 -21.92
C ARG A 76 20.61 10.71 -21.57
N ARG A 77 20.16 11.03 -20.34
CA ARG A 77 20.14 12.42 -19.87
C ARG A 77 21.54 12.99 -19.71
N VAL A 78 22.47 12.21 -19.16
CA VAL A 78 23.87 12.64 -18.99
C VAL A 78 24.56 12.85 -20.35
N ILE A 79 24.38 11.91 -21.28
CA ILE A 79 24.91 12.00 -22.64
C ILE A 79 24.32 13.21 -23.36
N ALA A 80 22.99 13.41 -23.30
CA ALA A 80 22.34 14.57 -23.90
C ALA A 80 22.82 15.90 -23.28
N ALA A 81 23.07 15.93 -21.97
CA ALA A 81 23.62 17.10 -21.28
C ALA A 81 25.06 17.40 -21.72
N PHE A 82 25.86 16.37 -22.01
CA PHE A 82 27.22 16.51 -22.52
C PHE A 82 27.24 17.09 -23.95
N TYR A 83 26.41 16.56 -24.86
CA TYR A 83 26.36 17.02 -26.25
C TYR A 83 25.63 18.36 -26.43
N PHE A 84 24.59 18.65 -25.64
CA PHE A 84 23.77 19.87 -25.77
C PHE A 84 23.70 20.69 -24.47
N PRO A 85 24.83 21.23 -23.97
CA PRO A 85 24.89 21.90 -22.67
C PRO A 85 24.03 23.16 -22.61
N LYS A 86 23.89 23.88 -23.73
CA LYS A 86 23.08 25.11 -23.81
C LYS A 86 21.59 24.83 -23.55
N GLN A 87 21.06 23.70 -24.03
CA GLN A 87 19.65 23.35 -23.83
C GLN A 87 19.39 22.83 -22.41
N GLU A 88 20.26 21.99 -21.86
CA GLU A 88 20.11 21.49 -20.49
C GLU A 88 20.22 22.62 -19.47
N LYS A 89 21.15 23.57 -19.65
CA LYS A 89 21.25 24.75 -18.77
C LYS A 89 19.95 25.56 -18.74
N ARG A 90 19.29 25.76 -19.89
CA ARG A 90 17.98 26.44 -19.96
C ARG A 90 16.90 25.67 -19.19
N ARG A 91 16.83 24.35 -19.34
CA ARG A 91 15.87 23.49 -18.62
C ARG A 91 16.10 23.51 -17.12
N VAL A 92 17.36 23.43 -16.68
CA VAL A 92 17.74 23.49 -15.26
C VAL A 92 17.40 24.85 -14.66
N LEU A 93 17.74 25.95 -15.34
CA LEU A 93 17.39 27.30 -14.88
C LEU A 93 15.88 27.51 -14.82
N TYR A 94 15.12 27.00 -15.79
CA TYR A 94 13.67 27.04 -15.75
C TYR A 94 13.10 26.27 -14.54
N LEU A 95 13.57 25.03 -14.33
CA LEU A 95 13.13 24.20 -13.20
C LEU A 95 13.47 24.85 -11.86
N TYR A 96 14.69 25.40 -11.73
CA TYR A 96 15.12 26.15 -10.56
C TYR A 96 14.21 27.33 -10.28
N ASN A 97 13.96 28.19 -11.27
CA ASN A 97 13.07 29.33 -11.13
C ASN A 97 11.64 28.91 -10.81
N LYS A 98 11.15 27.81 -11.39
CA LYS A 98 9.82 27.26 -11.08
C LYS A 98 9.73 26.81 -9.62
N LEU A 99 10.72 26.06 -9.14
CA LEU A 99 10.80 25.61 -7.73
C LEU A 99 10.90 26.81 -6.77
N LEU A 100 11.70 27.82 -7.12
CA LEU A 100 11.85 29.04 -6.33
C LEU A 100 10.51 29.79 -6.22
N ARG A 101 9.81 30.00 -7.34
CA ARG A 101 8.47 30.61 -7.37
C ARG A 101 7.46 29.80 -6.58
N GLN A 102 7.49 28.47 -6.68
CA GLN A 102 6.61 27.60 -5.88
C GLN A 102 6.86 27.78 -4.38
N ARG A 103 8.14 27.77 -3.95
CA ARG A 103 8.50 28.03 -2.54
C ARG A 103 8.06 29.40 -2.07
N GLN A 104 8.30 30.45 -2.85
CA GLN A 104 7.85 31.81 -2.52
C GLN A 104 6.32 31.88 -2.41
N SER A 105 5.58 31.30 -3.36
CA SER A 105 4.11 31.28 -3.32
C SER A 105 3.57 30.52 -2.10
N PHE A 106 4.24 29.45 -1.69
CA PHE A 106 3.89 28.70 -0.49
C PHE A 106 4.10 29.55 0.76
N VAL A 107 5.28 30.19 0.90
CA VAL A 107 5.58 31.08 2.03
C VAL A 107 4.58 32.24 2.09
N GLN A 108 4.31 32.90 0.97
CA GLN A 108 3.33 33.99 0.90
C GLN A 108 1.93 33.52 1.30
N ARG A 109 1.50 32.33 0.85
CA ARG A 109 0.21 31.75 1.23
C ARG A 109 0.16 31.45 2.73
N GLN A 110 1.22 30.91 3.31
CA GLN A 110 1.30 30.66 4.75
C GLN A 110 1.26 31.97 5.55
N GLN A 111 2.02 32.99 5.14
CA GLN A 111 2.00 34.31 5.77
C GLN A 111 0.61 34.96 5.71
N ARG A 112 -0.09 34.88 4.57
CA ARG A 112 -1.47 35.38 4.44
C ARG A 112 -2.43 34.64 5.36
N ARG A 113 -2.33 33.31 5.49
CA ARG A 113 -3.12 32.51 6.44
C ARG A 113 -2.88 32.96 7.88
N ILE A 114 -1.63 33.17 8.27
CA ILE A 114 -1.27 33.66 9.61
C ILE A 114 -1.84 35.08 9.85
N ALA A 115 -1.72 35.98 8.88
CA ALA A 115 -2.24 37.34 8.98
C ALA A 115 -3.78 37.38 9.07
N GLN A 116 -4.48 36.57 8.26
CA GLN A 116 -5.94 36.43 8.35
C GLN A 116 -6.38 35.88 9.70
N ARG A 117 -5.66 34.88 10.25
CA ARG A 117 -5.93 34.36 11.60
C ARG A 117 -5.72 35.42 12.68
N LYS A 118 -4.67 36.24 12.60
CA LYS A 118 -4.49 37.36 13.53
C LYS A 118 -5.66 38.35 13.50
N ARG A 119 -6.26 38.59 12.33
CA ARG A 119 -7.45 39.44 12.19
C ARG A 119 -8.73 38.78 12.71
N HIS A 120 -8.86 37.46 12.53
CA HIS A 120 -10.07 36.72 12.90
C HIS A 120 -10.08 36.20 14.34
N HIS A 121 -8.92 36.11 15.01
CA HIS A 121 -8.86 35.92 16.46
C HIS A 121 -9.06 37.27 17.14
N PRO A 122 -10.25 37.57 17.71
CA PRO A 122 -10.41 38.79 18.45
C PRO A 122 -9.62 38.63 19.76
N GLY A 123 -8.96 39.69 20.23
CA GLY A 123 -8.10 39.69 21.42
C GLY A 123 -8.77 39.22 22.72
N TRP A 124 -10.05 38.83 22.69
CA TRP A 124 -10.77 38.25 23.83
C TRP A 124 -10.09 37.01 24.41
N ARG A 125 -9.50 36.13 23.58
CA ARG A 125 -8.80 34.92 24.09
C ARG A 125 -7.56 35.30 24.90
N THR A 126 -6.79 36.27 24.43
CA THR A 126 -5.63 36.79 25.17
C THR A 126 -6.06 37.54 26.42
N SER A 127 -7.16 38.30 26.37
CA SER A 127 -7.72 39.01 27.52
C SER A 127 -8.33 38.08 28.57
N LEU A 128 -8.99 36.98 28.19
CA LEU A 128 -9.54 35.98 29.12
C LEU A 128 -8.42 35.23 29.85
N VAL A 129 -7.33 34.90 29.16
CA VAL A 129 -6.14 34.26 29.74
C VAL A 129 -5.38 35.21 30.70
N GLN A 130 -5.49 36.53 30.49
CA GLN A 130 -4.96 37.54 31.40
C GLN A 130 -5.86 37.72 32.64
N ARG A 131 -7.19 37.60 32.48
CA ARG A 131 -8.16 37.66 33.59
C ARG A 131 -8.15 36.39 34.45
N TRP A 132 -7.97 35.21 33.86
CA TRP A 132 -8.05 33.91 34.56
C TRP A 132 -6.86 33.00 34.22
N PRO A 133 -5.86 32.90 35.12
CA PRO A 133 -4.64 32.13 34.86
C PRO A 133 -4.86 30.61 34.81
N TRP A 134 -5.93 30.10 35.45
CA TRP A 134 -6.30 28.68 35.43
C TRP A 134 -6.82 28.21 34.07
N LEU A 135 -7.39 29.10 33.24
CA LEU A 135 -7.79 28.79 31.86
C LEU A 135 -6.60 28.46 30.94
N ARG A 136 -5.35 28.80 31.34
CA ARG A 136 -4.13 28.49 30.57
C ARG A 136 -3.93 27.00 30.37
N ARG A 137 -4.39 26.18 31.32
CA ARG A 137 -4.24 24.72 31.25
C ARG A 137 -5.27 24.07 30.32
N CYS A 138 -6.41 24.73 30.10
CA CYS A 138 -7.45 24.27 29.16
C CYS A 138 -7.25 24.80 27.73
N LEU A 139 -6.67 25.99 27.55
CA LEU A 139 -6.32 26.52 26.23
C LEU A 139 -4.92 26.02 25.81
N ARG A 140 -4.85 24.76 25.35
CA ARG A 140 -3.65 24.22 24.69
C ARG A 140 -3.19 25.14 23.56
N GLN A 141 -1.94 25.59 23.63
CA GLN A 141 -1.35 26.42 22.59
C GLN A 141 -0.93 25.55 21.40
N LYS A 142 -1.10 26.07 20.17
CA LYS A 142 -0.80 25.36 18.92
C LYS A 142 0.27 26.11 18.14
N CYS A 143 1.04 25.41 17.30
CA CYS A 143 1.98 26.08 16.40
C CYS A 143 1.24 27.01 15.41
N ILE A 144 1.76 28.23 15.23
CA ILE A 144 1.14 29.24 14.36
C ILE A 144 1.12 28.84 12.87
N VAL A 145 2.00 27.93 12.45
CA VAL A 145 2.17 27.48 11.06
C VAL A 145 1.41 26.18 10.78
N CYS A 146 1.67 25.11 11.55
CA CYS A 146 1.14 23.76 11.28
C CYS A 146 -0.04 23.34 12.16
N GLU A 147 -0.44 24.14 13.16
CA GLU A 147 -1.52 23.84 14.10
C GLU A 147 -1.40 22.52 14.88
N THR A 148 -0.23 21.89 14.86
CA THR A 148 0.00 20.69 15.65
C THR A 148 -0.06 21.04 17.15
N PRO A 149 -0.71 20.20 17.96
CA PRO A 149 -0.74 20.39 19.41
C PRO A 149 0.66 20.28 19.99
N GLU A 150 0.85 20.98 21.11
CA GLU A 150 2.11 21.21 21.81
C GLU A 150 3.03 19.97 21.88
N THR A 151 4.27 20.16 21.46
CA THR A 151 5.37 19.24 21.73
C THR A 151 6.31 19.87 22.77
N PRO A 152 6.96 19.10 23.66
CA PRO A 152 7.86 19.63 24.69
C PRO A 152 9.12 20.34 24.16
N ARG A 153 9.26 20.49 22.84
CA ARG A 153 10.42 21.09 22.14
C ARG A 153 10.03 22.29 21.26
N ASP A 154 8.93 22.96 21.59
CA ASP A 154 8.45 24.13 20.82
C ASP A 154 9.32 25.36 21.11
N ARG A 155 9.68 26.11 20.05
CA ARG A 155 10.49 27.34 20.16
C ARG A 155 9.58 28.57 20.18
N VAL A 156 9.87 29.49 21.09
CA VAL A 156 9.21 30.80 21.16
C VAL A 156 10.06 31.81 20.42
N CYS A 157 9.42 32.72 19.69
CA CYS A 157 10.12 33.82 19.04
C CYS A 157 10.86 34.67 20.10
N PRO A 158 12.15 35.00 19.91
CA PRO A 158 12.94 35.76 20.87
C PRO A 158 12.57 37.25 20.92
N ALA A 159 11.81 37.75 19.95
CA ALA A 159 11.31 39.12 19.99
C ALA A 159 10.26 39.26 21.11
N GLU A 160 10.51 40.12 22.09
CA GLU A 160 9.66 40.28 23.28
C GLU A 160 8.21 40.70 22.94
N ALA A 161 8.04 41.44 21.83
CA ALA A 161 6.74 41.81 21.29
C ALA A 161 6.00 40.65 20.59
N CYS A 162 6.70 39.59 20.20
CA CYS A 162 6.16 38.49 19.42
C CYS A 162 6.14 37.19 20.24
N ARG A 163 5.06 36.92 20.98
CA ARG A 163 4.88 35.64 21.72
C ARG A 163 4.47 34.46 20.83
N ALA A 164 4.92 34.43 19.57
CA ALA A 164 4.58 33.37 18.62
C ALA A 164 5.36 32.08 18.94
N ARG A 165 4.68 30.93 18.86
CA ARG A 165 5.27 29.60 19.07
C ARG A 165 5.32 28.80 17.78
N TYR A 166 6.46 28.14 17.55
CA TYR A 166 6.72 27.34 16.37
C TYR A 166 7.13 25.91 16.75
N CYS A 167 6.69 24.96 15.93
CA CYS A 167 7.15 23.59 15.98
C CYS A 167 8.64 23.52 15.54
N ARG A 168 9.39 22.48 15.95
CA ARG A 168 10.80 22.30 15.52
C ARG A 168 10.97 22.32 13.99
N TRP A 169 9.99 21.80 13.25
CA TRP A 169 10.00 21.74 11.79
C TRP A 169 9.59 23.05 11.11
N CYS A 170 8.99 23.95 11.87
CA CYS A 170 8.37 25.20 11.40
C CYS A 170 9.20 26.44 11.75
N TRP A 171 10.16 26.29 12.67
CA TRP A 171 11.12 27.30 13.09
C TRP A 171 12.26 27.37 12.08
#